data_AF-A0KV44-F1
#
_entry.id   AF-A0KV44-F1
#
_cell.length_a   1.000
_cell.length_b   1.000
_cell.length_c   1.000
_cell.angle_alpha   90.00
_cell.angle_beta   90.00
_cell.angle_gamma   90.00
#
_symmetry.space_group_name_H-M   'P 1'
#
loop_
_entity.id
_entity.type
_entity.pdbx_description
1 polymer ?
#
loop_
_entity_poly.entity_id
_entity_poly.type
_entity_poly.pdbx_seq_one_letter_code
_entity_poly.pdbx_strand_id
1 'polypeptide(L)'
;MGSMLNVLPQLTFTLGEWVLHKDIRMSGIEKRRRLHWRESDMQNREIIGRWLDERPLLGDKITLYKEADKYYLETWFSDGCHSLDEVSLSDTPQGQKVEDVGGNFFGEYFMVTPAMQLQFCNEQGSYFQVDKLMADIDFNQRVA
;
A
#
# COMPACT_ATOMS: atom_id res chain seq x y z
N MET A 1 58.42 2.89 -34.39
CA MET A 1 56.99 2.62 -34.65
C MET A 1 56.46 1.85 -33.46
N GLY A 2 55.50 2.40 -32.70
CA GLY A 2 54.96 1.80 -31.49
C GLY A 2 53.54 2.29 -31.24
N SER A 3 52.63 1.34 -31.08
CA SER A 3 51.18 1.41 -31.24
C SER A 3 50.41 2.37 -30.33
N MET A 4 49.27 2.80 -30.87
CA MET A 4 48.11 3.31 -30.13
C MET A 4 47.55 2.22 -29.20
N LEU A 5 47.31 2.57 -27.95
CA LEU A 5 46.33 1.91 -27.08
C LEU A 5 45.57 3.00 -26.32
N ASN A 6 44.31 3.21 -26.70
CA ASN A 6 43.35 4.00 -25.96
C ASN A 6 43.06 3.28 -24.64
N VAL A 7 43.39 3.92 -23.51
CA VAL A 7 43.02 3.44 -22.17
C VAL A 7 42.00 4.43 -21.60
N LEU A 8 40.88 3.87 -21.14
CA LEU A 8 39.68 4.54 -20.64
C LEU A 8 39.96 5.70 -19.67
N PRO A 9 39.10 6.75 -19.64
CA PRO A 9 39.11 7.70 -18.54
C PRO A 9 38.76 6.97 -17.25
N GLN A 10 39.61 7.15 -16.24
CA GLN A 10 39.36 6.62 -14.91
C GLN A 10 38.07 7.23 -14.37
N LEU A 11 37.04 6.40 -14.26
CA LEU A 11 35.83 6.72 -13.50
C LEU A 11 36.25 6.93 -12.04
N THR A 12 36.46 8.20 -11.70
CA THR A 12 36.56 8.65 -10.32
C THR A 12 35.17 8.47 -9.74
N PHE A 13 34.96 7.32 -9.08
CA PHE A 13 33.81 7.13 -8.22
C PHE A 13 33.94 8.13 -7.07
N THR A 14 33.37 9.31 -7.24
CA THR A 14 33.06 10.18 -6.11
C THR A 14 32.12 9.38 -5.23
N LEU A 15 32.62 8.96 -4.07
CA LEU A 15 31.80 8.47 -2.95
C LEU A 15 30.80 9.57 -2.61
N GLY A 16 29.65 9.53 -3.30
CA GLY A 16 28.46 10.26 -2.91
C GLY A 16 28.10 9.76 -1.53
N GLU A 17 28.30 10.63 -0.55
CA GLU A 17 27.82 10.51 0.81
C GLU A 17 26.48 9.78 0.84
N TRP A 18 26.49 8.60 1.45
CA TRP A 18 25.28 7.97 1.96
C TRP A 18 24.66 8.92 2.97
N VAL A 19 23.69 9.72 2.56
CA VAL A 19 22.82 10.48 3.48
C VAL A 19 21.83 9.50 4.10
N LEU A 20 22.36 8.57 4.91
CA LEU A 20 21.62 7.83 5.91
C LEU A 20 21.85 8.53 7.26
N HIS A 21 20.75 8.78 7.99
CA HIS A 21 20.66 9.44 9.30
C HIS A 21 20.50 10.98 9.31
N LYS A 22 19.35 11.46 8.84
CA LYS A 22 18.77 12.74 9.33
C LYS A 22 17.54 12.58 10.23
N ASP A 23 17.19 11.37 10.66
CA ASP A 23 15.99 11.14 11.49
C ASP A 23 16.22 11.05 13.01
N ILE A 24 17.45 11.15 13.51
CA ILE A 24 17.72 10.94 14.96
C ILE A 24 17.53 12.21 15.82
N ARG A 25 17.30 13.39 15.24
CA ARG A 25 17.03 14.63 16.01
C ARG A 25 15.72 15.32 15.66
N MET A 26 14.65 14.54 15.47
CA MET A 26 13.29 15.08 15.44
C MET A 26 12.86 15.47 16.86
N SER A 27 12.54 16.75 17.09
CA SER A 27 12.02 17.21 18.38
C SER A 27 10.66 16.56 18.67
N GLY A 28 10.31 16.37 19.94
CA GLY A 28 9.00 15.81 20.31
C GLY A 28 7.81 16.65 19.82
N ILE A 29 8.04 17.92 19.46
CA ILE A 29 7.04 18.79 18.84
C ILE A 29 6.88 18.42 17.36
N GLU A 30 7.99 18.22 16.64
CA GLU A 30 7.95 17.84 15.23
C GLU A 30 7.38 16.42 15.04
N LYS A 31 7.67 15.49 15.96
CA LYS A 31 7.01 14.17 16.01
C LYS A 31 5.50 14.30 16.20
N ARG A 32 5.04 15.10 17.18
CA ARG A 32 3.61 15.35 17.42
C ARG A 32 2.92 16.05 16.26
N ARG A 33 3.61 16.98 15.61
CA ARG A 33 3.12 17.66 14.42
C ARG A 33 2.87 16.67 13.28
N ARG A 34 3.83 15.78 12.98
CA ARG A 34 3.65 14.73 11.95
C ARG A 34 2.52 13.75 12.29
N LEU A 35 2.33 13.42 13.57
CA LEU A 35 1.18 12.60 14.00
C LEU A 35 -0.15 13.35 13.78
N HIS A 36 -0.21 14.64 14.07
CA HIS A 36 -1.40 15.47 13.85
C HIS A 36 -1.74 15.64 12.37
N TRP A 37 -0.73 15.72 11.47
CA TRP A 37 -0.95 15.71 10.02
C TRP A 37 -1.59 14.39 9.57
N ARG A 38 -1.08 13.24 10.04
CA ARG A 38 -1.70 11.93 9.78
C ARG A 38 -3.14 11.87 10.29
N GLU A 39 -3.40 12.37 11.48
CA GLU A 39 -4.74 12.37 12.09
C GLU A 39 -5.72 13.30 11.35
N SER A 40 -5.23 14.41 10.79
CA SER A 40 -6.02 15.36 10.00
C SER A 40 -6.28 14.85 8.58
N ASP A 41 -5.32 14.19 7.93
CA ASP A 41 -5.52 13.51 6.64
C ASP A 41 -6.51 12.35 6.79
N MET A 42 -6.45 11.62 7.91
CA MET A 42 -7.41 10.54 8.21
C MET A 42 -8.86 11.03 8.37
N GLN A 43 -9.09 12.31 8.70
CA GLN A 43 -10.45 12.85 8.86
C GLN A 43 -11.18 13.09 7.53
N ASN A 44 -10.46 13.24 6.42
CA ASN A 44 -11.06 13.45 5.10
C ASN A 44 -11.27 12.15 4.31
N ARG A 45 -10.92 11.00 4.89
CA ARG A 45 -11.04 9.68 4.26
C ARG A 45 -12.32 9.00 4.70
N GLU A 46 -13.20 8.74 3.75
CA GLU A 46 -14.38 7.91 3.98
C GLU A 46 -13.98 6.44 3.84
N ILE A 47 -13.98 5.71 4.95
CA ILE A 47 -13.54 4.32 4.98
C ILE A 47 -14.68 3.41 4.56
N ILE A 48 -14.52 2.78 3.40
CA ILE A 48 -15.50 1.84 2.84
C ILE A 48 -15.36 0.48 3.52
N GLY A 49 -14.11 0.03 3.69
CA GLY A 49 -13.83 -1.25 4.33
C GLY A 49 -12.38 -1.40 4.76
N ARG A 50 -12.20 -2.28 5.74
CA ARG A 50 -10.90 -2.74 6.23
C ARG A 50 -10.96 -4.25 6.34
N TRP A 51 -9.89 -4.91 5.91
CA TRP A 51 -9.76 -6.36 5.91
C TRP A 51 -8.37 -6.75 6.38
N LEU A 52 -8.24 -7.94 6.96
CA LEU A 52 -6.97 -8.50 7.39
C LEU A 52 -6.77 -9.84 6.68
N ASP A 53 -5.74 -9.92 5.87
CA ASP A 53 -5.32 -11.16 5.25
C ASP A 53 -4.68 -12.08 6.31
N GLU A 54 -5.46 -13.02 6.82
CA GLU A 54 -5.04 -13.99 7.84
C GLU A 54 -4.27 -15.18 7.25
N ARG A 55 -3.89 -15.16 5.96
CA ARG A 55 -3.03 -16.20 5.38
C ARG A 55 -1.72 -16.32 6.19
N PRO A 56 -1.24 -17.54 6.46
CA PRO A 56 -0.02 -17.74 7.23
C PRO A 56 1.13 -16.95 6.58
N LEU A 57 1.82 -16.13 7.39
CA LEU A 57 3.00 -15.33 7.02
C LEU A 57 2.75 -14.01 6.26
N LEU A 58 1.53 -13.69 5.84
CA LEU A 58 1.25 -12.43 5.14
C LEU A 58 0.76 -11.37 6.13
N GLY A 59 -0.38 -11.58 6.79
CA GLY A 59 -0.89 -10.64 7.80
C GLY A 59 -1.21 -9.26 7.22
N ASP A 60 -1.47 -9.18 5.92
CA ASP A 60 -1.58 -7.94 5.19
C ASP A 60 -2.88 -7.22 5.55
N LYS A 61 -2.78 -5.94 5.87
CA LYS A 61 -3.95 -5.13 6.23
C LYS A 61 -4.37 -4.29 5.05
N ILE A 62 -5.56 -4.55 4.55
CA ILE A 62 -6.10 -3.91 3.36
C ILE A 62 -7.18 -2.92 3.78
N THR A 63 -7.05 -1.67 3.34
CA THR A 63 -8.01 -0.60 3.61
C THR A 63 -8.45 0.01 2.29
N LEU A 64 -9.76 -0.01 2.03
CA LEU A 64 -10.36 0.70 0.90
C LEU A 64 -11.05 1.94 1.45
N TYR A 65 -10.67 3.10 0.93
CA TYR A 65 -11.25 4.37 1.34
C TYR A 65 -11.43 5.31 0.14
N LYS A 66 -12.31 6.28 0.32
CA LYS A 66 -12.56 7.36 -0.62
C LYS A 66 -11.94 8.64 -0.08
N GLU A 67 -11.17 9.34 -0.90
CA GLU A 67 -10.55 10.63 -0.58
C GLU A 67 -10.68 11.54 -1.80
N ALA A 68 -11.18 12.77 -1.61
CA ALA A 68 -11.30 13.78 -2.68
C ALA A 68 -11.97 13.27 -3.98
N ASP A 69 -13.03 12.45 -3.83
CA ASP A 69 -13.81 11.82 -4.91
C ASP A 69 -13.12 10.66 -5.66
N LYS A 70 -11.93 10.26 -5.24
CA LYS A 70 -11.20 9.10 -5.75
C LYS A 70 -11.21 7.97 -4.74
N TYR A 71 -11.05 6.74 -5.23
CA TYR A 71 -10.93 5.56 -4.38
C TYR A 71 -9.49 5.11 -4.32
N TYR A 72 -9.05 4.72 -3.13
CA TYR A 72 -7.70 4.28 -2.87
C TYR A 72 -7.73 2.95 -2.12
N LEU A 73 -6.88 2.02 -2.57
CA LEU A 73 -6.61 0.77 -1.90
C LEU A 73 -5.24 0.87 -1.24
N GLU A 74 -5.22 0.87 0.08
CA GLU A 74 -4.00 0.86 0.87
C GLU A 74 -3.78 -0.53 1.45
N THR A 75 -2.62 -1.13 1.17
CA THR A 75 -2.23 -2.43 1.71
C THR A 75 -0.98 -2.27 2.55
N TRP A 76 -1.06 -2.59 3.83
CA TRP A 76 0.08 -2.64 4.75
C TRP A 76 0.56 -4.08 4.89
N PHE A 77 1.79 -4.31 4.48
CA PHE A 77 2.43 -5.61 4.57
C PHE A 77 3.07 -5.80 5.95
N SER A 78 3.26 -7.05 6.36
CA SER A 78 3.88 -7.39 7.65
C SER A 78 5.35 -6.96 7.77
N ASP A 79 6.01 -6.67 6.66
CA ASP A 79 7.39 -6.14 6.61
C ASP A 79 7.47 -4.63 6.92
N GLY A 80 6.33 -3.96 7.08
CA GLY A 80 6.23 -2.52 7.32
C GLY A 80 6.24 -1.66 6.05
N CYS A 81 6.32 -2.28 4.88
CA CYS A 81 6.03 -1.63 3.61
C CYS A 81 4.52 -1.41 3.46
N HIS A 82 4.15 -0.46 2.62
CA HIS A 82 2.76 -0.29 2.21
C HIS A 82 2.68 0.03 0.73
N SER A 83 1.62 -0.43 0.09
CA SER A 83 1.20 -0.01 -1.25
C SER A 83 0.00 0.92 -1.13
N LEU A 84 -0.05 1.94 -1.98
CA LEU A 84 -1.20 2.83 -2.11
C LEU A 84 -1.51 2.98 -3.59
N ASP A 85 -2.63 2.39 -3.99
CA ASP A 85 -3.03 2.29 -5.39
C ASP A 85 -4.35 3.03 -5.60
N GLU A 86 -4.44 3.85 -6.66
CA GLU A 86 -5.68 4.50 -7.06
C GLU A 86 -6.54 3.49 -7.80
N VAL A 87 -7.75 3.25 -7.31
CA VAL A 87 -8.65 2.23 -7.84
C VAL A 87 -9.94 2.83 -8.37
N SER A 88 -10.53 2.14 -9.32
CA SER A 88 -11.87 2.37 -9.83
C SER A 88 -12.82 1.30 -9.29
N LEU A 89 -14.00 1.74 -8.86
CA LEU A 89 -15.08 0.84 -8.43
C LEU A 89 -16.09 0.72 -9.56
N SER A 90 -16.36 -0.51 -9.98
CA SER A 90 -17.40 -0.83 -10.97
C SER A 90 -18.44 -1.75 -10.36
N ASP A 91 -19.72 -1.37 -10.43
CA ASP A 91 -20.80 -2.21 -9.92
C ASP A 91 -21.03 -3.42 -10.84
N THR A 92 -21.07 -4.60 -10.23
CA THR A 92 -21.35 -5.87 -10.91
C THR A 92 -22.46 -6.62 -10.16
N PRO A 93 -23.15 -7.60 -10.79
CA PRO A 93 -24.17 -8.40 -10.12
C PRO A 93 -23.66 -9.16 -8.87
N GLN A 94 -22.34 -9.39 -8.78
CA GLN A 94 -21.70 -10.12 -7.69
C GLN A 94 -21.13 -9.21 -6.59
N GLY A 95 -21.14 -7.89 -6.80
CA GLY A 95 -20.55 -6.91 -5.89
C GLY A 95 -19.86 -5.77 -6.61
N GLN A 96 -19.03 -5.01 -5.91
CA GLN A 96 -18.22 -3.94 -6.48
C GLN A 96 -16.85 -4.48 -6.87
N LYS A 97 -16.54 -4.42 -8.16
CA LYS A 97 -15.23 -4.77 -8.68
C LYS A 97 -14.28 -3.60 -8.43
N VAL A 98 -13.13 -3.88 -7.85
CA VAL A 98 -12.08 -2.91 -7.55
C VAL A 98 -10.91 -3.18 -8.49
N GLU A 99 -10.63 -2.23 -9.38
CA GLU A 99 -9.55 -2.33 -10.37
C GLU A 99 -8.62 -1.14 -10.28
N ASP A 100 -7.32 -1.39 -10.30
CA ASP A 100 -6.29 -0.34 -10.36
C ASP A 100 -6.42 0.47 -11.66
N VAL A 101 -6.47 1.81 -11.52
CA VAL A 101 -6.53 2.75 -12.63
C VAL A 101 -5.24 2.74 -13.45
N GLY A 102 -4.10 2.43 -12.82
CA GLY A 102 -2.81 2.20 -13.46
C GLY A 102 -2.76 0.95 -14.34
N GLY A 103 -3.80 0.13 -14.26
CA GLY A 103 -3.95 -1.12 -14.98
C GLY A 103 -3.27 -2.29 -14.26
N ASN A 104 -3.95 -3.43 -14.21
CA ASN A 104 -3.35 -4.64 -13.67
C ASN A 104 -2.81 -5.54 -14.79
N PHE A 105 -1.49 -5.72 -14.83
CA PHE A 105 -0.82 -6.56 -15.82
C PHE A 105 -0.92 -8.06 -15.52
N PHE A 106 -1.25 -8.42 -14.29
CA PHE A 106 -1.27 -9.82 -13.82
C PHE A 106 -2.67 -10.44 -13.81
N GLY A 107 -3.69 -9.68 -14.21
CA GLY A 107 -5.08 -10.15 -14.27
C GLY A 107 -5.74 -10.37 -12.91
N GLU A 108 -5.08 -9.94 -11.83
CA GLU A 108 -5.65 -9.99 -10.47
C GLU A 108 -6.62 -8.81 -10.26
N TYR A 109 -7.66 -9.02 -9.48
CA TYR A 109 -8.56 -7.94 -9.10
C TYR A 109 -9.23 -8.27 -7.78
N PHE A 110 -9.71 -7.24 -7.10
CA PHE A 110 -10.48 -7.42 -5.89
C PHE A 110 -11.97 -7.26 -6.19
N MET A 111 -12.80 -7.99 -5.47
CA MET A 111 -14.25 -7.84 -5.52
C MET A 111 -14.79 -7.69 -4.10
N VAL A 112 -15.49 -6.59 -3.84
CA VAL A 112 -16.20 -6.36 -2.59
C VAL A 112 -17.63 -6.87 -2.76
N THR A 113 -17.98 -7.94 -2.07
CA THR A 113 -19.33 -8.52 -2.16
C THR A 113 -20.36 -7.63 -1.47
N PRO A 114 -21.67 -7.80 -1.73
CA PRO A 114 -22.73 -7.10 -0.99
C PRO A 114 -22.70 -7.36 0.53
N ALA A 115 -22.09 -8.48 0.95
CA ALA A 115 -21.85 -8.80 2.36
C ALA A 115 -20.62 -8.09 2.96
N MET A 116 -20.00 -7.14 2.23
CA MET A 116 -18.77 -6.44 2.59
C MET A 116 -17.54 -7.34 2.72
N GLN A 117 -17.53 -8.52 2.08
CA GLN A 117 -16.36 -9.39 2.06
C GLN A 117 -15.45 -9.00 0.91
N LEU A 118 -14.14 -9.00 1.13
CA LEU A 118 -13.15 -8.77 0.08
C LEU A 118 -12.74 -10.12 -0.51
N GLN A 119 -12.96 -10.30 -1.80
CA GLN A 119 -12.56 -11.48 -2.56
C GLN A 119 -11.37 -11.15 -3.45
N PHE A 120 -10.40 -12.06 -3.48
CA PHE A 120 -9.23 -12.00 -4.32
C PHE A 120 -9.50 -12.89 -5.53
N CYS A 121 -9.50 -12.25 -6.70
CA CYS A 121 -9.90 -12.89 -7.93
C CYS A 121 -8.78 -12.78 -8.97
N ASN A 122 -8.74 -13.76 -9.87
CA ASN A 122 -7.91 -13.73 -11.06
C ASN A 122 -8.73 -14.23 -12.27
N GLU A 123 -8.07 -14.49 -13.39
CA GLU A 123 -8.72 -15.03 -14.60
C GLU A 123 -9.41 -16.40 -14.39
N GLN A 124 -8.98 -17.18 -13.40
CA GLN A 124 -9.54 -18.49 -13.07
C GLN A 124 -10.70 -18.40 -12.06
N GLY A 125 -10.92 -17.23 -11.45
CA GLY A 125 -11.98 -16.97 -10.49
C GLY A 125 -11.47 -16.50 -9.13
N SER A 126 -12.35 -16.48 -8.14
CA SER A 126 -12.05 -16.09 -6.76
C SER A 126 -11.34 -17.23 -6.03
N TYR A 127 -10.12 -17.00 -5.53
CA TYR A 127 -9.33 -18.01 -4.84
C TYR A 127 -9.25 -17.80 -3.32
N PHE A 128 -9.52 -16.60 -2.84
CA PHE A 128 -9.50 -16.27 -1.42
C PHE A 128 -10.55 -15.21 -1.09
N GLN A 129 -11.06 -15.23 0.14
CA GLN A 129 -12.01 -14.24 0.62
C GLN A 129 -11.77 -13.96 2.10
N VAL A 130 -12.05 -12.71 2.50
CA VAL A 130 -11.88 -12.24 3.86
C VAL A 130 -13.06 -11.35 4.27
N ASP A 131 -13.49 -11.51 5.52
CA ASP A 131 -14.56 -10.71 6.11
C ASP A 131 -14.09 -9.33 6.52
N LYS A 132 -14.99 -8.33 6.42
CA LYS A 132 -14.71 -6.97 6.87
C LYS A 132 -14.47 -6.94 8.38
N LEU A 133 -13.39 -6.27 8.78
CA LEU A 133 -13.11 -5.98 10.18
C LEU A 133 -14.18 -5.02 10.73
N MET A 134 -14.82 -5.40 11.82
CA MET A 134 -15.93 -4.64 12.43
C MET A 134 -15.47 -3.44 13.28
N ALA A 135 -14.18 -3.29 13.58
CA ALA A 135 -13.67 -2.18 14.39
C ALA A 135 -12.19 -1.84 14.12
N ASP A 136 -11.86 -0.54 14.20
CA ASP A 136 -10.50 0.02 14.16
C ASP A 136 -9.59 -0.44 15.32
N ILE A 137 -10.18 -1.08 16.34
CA ILE A 137 -9.53 -1.43 17.61
C ILE A 137 -8.54 -2.60 17.44
N ASP A 138 -8.77 -3.52 16.49
CA ASP A 138 -7.89 -4.66 16.25
C ASP A 138 -6.66 -4.32 15.38
N PHE A 139 -6.67 -3.18 14.68
CA PHE A 139 -5.61 -2.83 13.71
C PHE A 139 -4.25 -2.57 14.38
N ASN A 140 -4.25 -2.12 15.64
CA ASN A 140 -3.05 -1.84 16.42
C ASN A 140 -2.77 -2.87 17.53
N GLN A 141 -3.72 -3.75 17.88
CA GLN A 141 -3.58 -4.63 19.05
C GLN A 141 -3.05 -6.04 18.75
N ARG A 142 -3.04 -6.49 17.49
CA ARG A 142 -2.57 -7.85 17.12
C ARG A 142 -1.11 -7.94 16.68
N VAL A 143 -0.37 -6.83 16.76
CA VAL A 143 1.08 -6.81 16.57
C VAL A 143 1.71 -6.66 17.96
N ALA A 144 1.68 -7.73 18.75
CA ALA A 144 2.37 -7.84 20.03
C ALA A 144 2.99 -9.23 20.13
#